data_AF-A0A075JM75-F1
#
_entry.id   AF-A0A075JM75-F1
#
_cell.length_a   1.000
_cell.length_b   1.000
_cell.length_c   1.000
_cell.angle_alpha   90.00
_cell.angle_beta   90.00
_cell.angle_gamma   90.00
#
_symmetry.space_group_name_H-M   'P 1'
#
loop_
_entity.id
_entity.type
_entity.pdbx_description
1 polymer ?
#
loop_
_entity_poly.entity_id
_entity_poly.type
_entity_poly.pdbx_seq_one_letter_code
_entity_poly.pdbx_strand_id
1 'polypeptide(L)'
;MKNFIIFSASFLALFFLLQILFGMLLTFLYTPDIEGAWESSATLSSETTLYGIGPLLLSILSASLAAMIAYGLMRKIRKKHLSR
;
A
#
# COMPACT_ATOMS: atom_id res chain seq x y z
N MET A 1 -24.73 2.50 -7.13
CA MET A 1 -23.93 1.27 -6.89
C MET A 1 -22.95 0.97 -8.03
N LYS A 2 -23.40 0.75 -9.28
CA LYS A 2 -22.52 0.40 -10.42
C LYS A 2 -21.31 1.33 -10.63
N ASN A 3 -21.54 2.65 -10.66
CA ASN A 3 -20.46 3.63 -10.90
C ASN A 3 -19.44 3.71 -9.74
N PHE A 4 -19.86 3.35 -8.52
CA PHE A 4 -18.96 3.28 -7.38
C PHE A 4 -18.08 2.04 -7.46
N ILE A 5 -18.65 0.89 -7.80
CA ILE A 5 -17.92 -0.37 -7.96
C ILE A 5 -16.86 -0.24 -9.07
N ILE A 6 -17.21 0.36 -10.22
CA ILE A 6 -16.27 0.58 -11.32
C ILE A 6 -15.13 1.50 -10.89
N PHE A 7 -15.43 2.61 -10.22
CA PHE A 7 -14.41 3.52 -9.70
C PHE A 7 -13.47 2.83 -8.71
N SER A 8 -14.01 2.12 -7.74
CA SER A 8 -13.22 1.42 -6.73
C SER A 8 -12.34 0.34 -7.37
N ALA A 9 -12.87 -0.43 -8.33
CA ALA A 9 -12.09 -1.43 -9.06
C ALA A 9 -10.93 -0.80 -9.84
N SER A 10 -11.17 0.30 -10.57
CA SER A 10 -10.11 1.05 -11.27
C SER A 10 -9.06 1.60 -10.29
N PHE A 11 -9.49 2.11 -9.14
CA PHE A 11 -8.59 2.64 -8.12
C PHE A 11 -7.71 1.54 -7.52
N LEU A 12 -8.28 0.38 -7.18
CA LEU A 12 -7.55 -0.78 -6.66
C LEU A 12 -6.53 -1.29 -7.69
N ALA A 13 -6.91 -1.37 -8.97
CA ALA A 13 -5.99 -1.78 -10.03
C ALA A 13 -4.79 -0.82 -10.14
N LEU A 14 -5.04 0.50 -10.11
CA LEU A 14 -3.99 1.51 -10.15
C LEU A 14 -3.10 1.46 -8.90
N PHE A 15 -3.71 1.29 -7.72
CA PHE A 15 -2.99 1.14 -6.46
C PHE A 15 -2.03 -0.05 -6.52
N PHE A 16 -2.49 -1.20 -7.01
CA PHE A 16 -1.64 -2.39 -7.16
C PHE A 16 -0.46 -2.15 -8.11
N LEU A 17 -0.70 -1.52 -9.26
CA LEU A 17 0.36 -1.20 -10.22
C LEU A 17 1.43 -0.29 -9.60
N LEU A 18 1.00 0.75 -8.86
CA LEU A 18 1.91 1.63 -8.14
C LEU A 18 2.68 0.89 -7.04
N GLN A 19 2.02 0.03 -6.27
CA GLN A 19 2.65 -0.77 -5.22
C GLN A 19 3.78 -1.64 -5.79
N ILE A 20 3.55 -2.31 -6.93
CA ILE A 20 4.56 -3.12 -7.61
C ILE A 20 5.71 -2.25 -8.09
N LEU A 21 5.41 -1.11 -8.73
CA LEU A 21 6.42 -0.24 -9.31
C LEU A 21 7.33 0.39 -8.23
N PHE A 22 6.74 0.89 -7.14
CA PHE A 22 7.50 1.39 -6.00
C PHE A 22 8.23 0.26 -5.25
N GLY A 23 7.64 -0.93 -5.15
CA GLY A 23 8.30 -2.11 -4.60
C GLY A 23 9.58 -2.44 -5.37
N MET A 24 9.50 -2.49 -6.70
CA MET A 24 10.67 -2.72 -7.56
C MET A 24 11.70 -1.60 -7.43
N LEU A 25 11.28 -0.34 -7.39
CA LEU A 25 12.18 0.80 -7.24
C LEU A 25 12.92 0.77 -5.90
N LEU A 26 12.23 0.42 -4.81
CA LEU A 26 12.86 0.25 -3.50
C LEU A 26 13.88 -0.89 -3.53
N THR A 27 13.56 -2.03 -4.14
CA THR A 27 14.52 -3.12 -4.29
C THR A 27 15.72 -2.72 -5.15
N PHE A 28 15.52 -1.90 -6.18
CA PHE A 28 16.61 -1.44 -7.03
C PHE A 28 17.53 -0.43 -6.32
N LEU A 29 16.98 0.43 -5.45
CA LEU A 29 17.73 1.43 -4.70
C LEU A 29 18.29 0.91 -3.36
N TYR A 30 17.85 -0.25 -2.90
CA TYR A 30 18.26 -0.83 -1.64
C TYR A 30 19.45 -1.77 -1.83
N THR A 31 20.59 -1.44 -1.23
CA THR A 31 21.72 -2.36 -1.11
C THR A 31 21.54 -3.20 0.16
N PRO A 32 21.38 -4.53 0.06
CA PRO A 32 21.23 -5.36 1.24
C PRO A 32 22.56 -5.49 2.00
N ASP A 33 22.53 -5.26 3.30
CA ASP A 33 23.63 -5.57 4.21
C ASP A 33 23.58 -7.05 4.61
N ILE A 34 24.36 -7.87 3.91
CA ILE A 34 24.37 -9.33 4.09
C ILE A 34 25.19 -9.72 5.32
N GLU A 35 26.29 -9.01 5.59
CA GLU A 35 27.17 -9.31 6.74
C GLU A 35 26.46 -8.99 8.06
N GLY A 36 25.84 -7.82 8.19
CA GLY A 36 25.07 -7.46 9.38
C GLY A 36 23.84 -8.36 9.60
N ALA A 37 23.20 -8.81 8.51
CA ALA A 37 22.09 -9.75 8.59
C ALA A 37 22.54 -11.15 9.06
N TRP A 38 23.71 -11.62 8.62
CA TRP A 38 24.28 -12.90 9.02
C TRP A 38 24.71 -12.89 10.50
N GLU A 39 25.40 -11.85 10.95
CA GLU A 39 25.78 -11.69 12.37
C GLU A 39 24.55 -11.61 13.28
N SER A 40 23.50 -10.91 12.85
CA SER A 40 22.23 -10.85 13.58
C SER A 40 21.54 -12.20 13.63
N SER A 41 21.60 -13.00 12.55
CA SER A 41 20.98 -14.33 12.47
C SER A 41 21.57 -15.34 13.46
N ALA A 42 22.86 -15.22 13.77
CA ALA A 42 23.54 -16.13 14.69
C ALA A 42 23.13 -15.93 16.17
N THR A 43 22.52 -14.79 16.50
CA THR A 43 22.08 -14.45 17.88
C THR A 43 20.57 -14.56 18.07
N LEU A 44 19.81 -14.83 17.00
CA LEU A 44 18.37 -14.98 17.05
C LEU A 44 17.97 -16.38 17.55
N SER A 45 16.95 -16.44 18.42
CA SER A 45 16.34 -17.70 18.87
C SER A 45 15.87 -18.52 17.67
N SER A 46 16.06 -19.85 17.70
CA SER A 46 15.50 -20.79 16.70
C SER A 46 13.97 -20.72 16.59
N GLU A 47 13.32 -20.07 17.55
CA GLU A 47 11.90 -19.74 17.50
C GLU A 47 11.72 -18.36 16.86
N THR A 48 11.17 -18.33 15.64
CA THR A 48 10.77 -17.09 15.00
C THR A 48 9.50 -16.56 15.67
N THR A 49 9.67 -15.65 16.64
CA THR A 49 8.54 -14.92 17.20
C THR A 49 8.07 -13.90 16.16
N LEU A 50 6.92 -14.16 15.52
CA LEU A 50 6.26 -13.22 14.61
C LEU A 50 5.74 -12.00 15.40
N TYR A 51 6.63 -11.08 15.77
CA TYR A 51 6.24 -9.79 16.32
C TYR A 51 5.88 -8.84 15.18
N GLY A 52 4.61 -8.48 15.08
CA GLY A 52 4.17 -7.36 14.25
C GLY A 52 2.76 -7.54 13.68
N ILE A 53 2.01 -6.44 13.68
CA ILE A 53 0.96 -6.23 12.69
C ILE A 53 1.67 -6.25 11.33
N GLY A 54 1.61 -7.36 10.62
CA GLY A 54 2.35 -7.54 9.37
C GLY A 54 2.04 -6.45 8.34
N PRO A 55 2.94 -6.20 7.37
CA PRO A 55 2.81 -5.15 6.34
C PRO A 55 1.50 -5.22 5.55
N LEU A 56 0.81 -6.36 5.60
CA LEU A 56 -0.51 -6.58 5.03
C LEU A 56 -1.60 -5.74 5.70
N LEU A 57 -1.67 -5.65 7.03
CA LEU A 57 -2.72 -4.89 7.70
C LEU A 57 -2.53 -3.38 7.50
N LEU A 58 -1.27 -2.92 7.53
CA LEU A 58 -0.87 -1.55 7.18
C LEU A 58 -1.24 -1.20 5.73
N SER A 59 -1.03 -2.13 4.78
CA SER A 59 -1.45 -1.96 3.38
C SER A 59 -2.97 -1.90 3.21
N ILE A 60 -3.72 -2.72 3.95
CA ILE A 60 -5.19 -2.69 3.89
C ILE A 60 -5.73 -1.37 4.45
N LEU A 61 -5.16 -0.89 5.57
CA LEU A 61 -5.54 0.38 6.17
C LEU A 61 -5.22 1.55 5.24
N SER A 62 -4.02 1.59 4.65
CA SER A 62 -3.63 2.67 3.74
C SER A 62 -4.46 2.67 2.45
N ALA A 63 -4.73 1.49 1.86
CA ALA A 63 -5.59 1.36 0.69
C ALA A 63 -7.03 1.83 0.98
N SER A 64 -7.58 1.47 2.15
CA SER A 64 -8.92 1.89 2.57
C SER A 64 -9.00 3.41 2.76
N LEU A 65 -7.99 4.01 3.40
CA LEU A 65 -7.92 5.46 3.59
C LEU A 65 -7.86 6.20 2.25
N ALA A 66 -7.02 5.71 1.33
CA ALA A 66 -6.84 6.30 0.01
C ALA A 66 -8.13 6.23 -0.81
N ALA A 67 -8.87 5.11 -0.74
CA ALA A 67 -10.17 4.96 -1.39
C ALA A 67 -11.21 5.94 -0.83
N MET A 68 -11.28 6.13 0.49
CA MET A 68 -12.18 7.10 1.12
C MET A 68 -11.88 8.53 0.68
N ILE A 69 -10.61 8.92 0.66
CA ILE A 69 -10.16 10.25 0.24
C ILE A 69 -10.49 10.49 -1.25
N ALA A 70 -10.16 9.52 -2.11
CA ALA A 70 -10.39 9.61 -3.54
C ALA A 70 -11.88 9.76 -3.87
N TYR A 71 -12.75 8.97 -3.20
CA TYR A 71 -14.19 9.09 -3.38
C TYR A 71 -14.74 10.43 -2.87
N GLY A 72 -14.25 10.91 -1.72
CA GLY A 72 -14.60 12.22 -1.16
C GLY A 72 -14.25 13.39 -2.10
N LEU A 73 -13.03 13.37 -2.66
CA LEU A 73 -12.55 14.33 -3.66
C LEU A 73 -13.40 14.29 -4.92
N MET A 74 -13.66 13.09 -5.46
CA MET A 74 -14.48 12.90 -6.67
C MET A 74 -15.88 13.51 -6.48
N ARG A 75 -16.50 13.33 -5.30
CA ARG A 75 -17.82 13.88 -4.99
C ARG A 75 -17.80 15.40 -4.88
N LYS A 76 -16.76 16.01 -4.30
CA LYS A 76 -16.58 17.47 -4.26
C LYS A 76 -16.40 18.07 -5.66
N ILE A 77 -15.55 17.47 -6.49
CA ILE A 77 -15.30 17.93 -7.86
C ILE A 77 -16.58 17.87 -8.70
N ARG A 78 -17.34 16.78 -8.59
CA ARG A 78 -18.61 16.63 -9.31
C ARG A 78 -19.66 17.67 -8.89
N LYS A 79 -19.81 17.95 -7.58
CA LYS A 79 -20.72 19.01 -7.10
C LYS A 79 -20.32 20.39 -7.62
N LYS A 80 -19.03 20.71 -7.65
CA LYS A 80 -18.52 22.00 -8.17
C LYS A 80 -18.82 22.17 -9.66
N HIS A 81 -18.82 21.09 -10.44
CA HIS A 81 -19.15 21.11 -11.86
C HIS A 81 -20.66 21.28 -12.14
N LEU A 82 -21.54 20.79 -11.26
CA LEU A 82 -23.00 20.94 -11.38
C LEU A 82 -23.55 22.29 -10.87
N SER A 83 -22.72 23.08 -10.18
CA SER A 83 -23.06 24.39 -9.63
C SER A 83 -22.58 25.55 -10.51
N ARG A 84 -21.99 25.26 -11.67
CA ARG A 84 -21.62 26.20 -12.73
C ARG A 84 -22.50 25.93 -13.93
#